data_AF-A0AAV2SB26-F1
#
_entry.id   AF-A0AAV2SB26-F1
#
_cell.length_a   1.000
_cell.length_b   1.000
_cell.length_c   1.000
_cell.angle_alpha   90.00
_cell.angle_beta   90.00
_cell.angle_gamma   90.00
#
_symmetry.space_group_name_H-M   'P 1'
#
loop_
_entity.id
_entity.type
_entity.pdbx_description
1 polymer ?
#
loop_
_entity_poly.entity_id
_entity_poly.type
_entity_poly.pdbx_seq_one_letter_code
_entity_poly.pdbx_strand_id
1 'polypeptide(L)'
;MEEECRKKNTLNPPKNLYLNELTGSFTDDYHLVTYKILSSMYWVKTRCPSVPWVIRADDDILVDVYLLHKLLPRVALDGINCDLRLHQSMPRLGVLISRQQPYSSLLFQPCGATLAYYHWLLMDRWLWLVCLDPYLWL
;
A
#
# COMPACT_ATOMS: atom_id res chain seq x y z
N MET A 1 17.78 1.95 -35.47
CA MET A 1 17.52 1.82 -34.01
C MET A 1 17.13 3.16 -33.35
N GLU A 2 16.98 4.25 -34.11
CA GLU A 2 16.49 5.55 -33.62
C GLU A 2 14.98 5.77 -33.84
N GLU A 3 14.29 4.90 -34.56
CA GLU A 3 12.86 5.07 -34.90
C GLU A 3 11.88 4.42 -33.90
N GLU A 4 12.30 3.45 -33.08
CA GLU A 4 11.44 2.89 -32.01
C GLU A 4 11.36 3.80 -30.77
N CYS A 5 12.31 4.72 -30.60
CA CYS A 5 12.30 5.73 -29.54
C CYS A 5 11.37 6.93 -29.86
N ARG A 6 10.84 7.01 -31.09
CA ARG A 6 10.04 8.16 -31.59
C ARG A 6 8.54 7.88 -31.70
N LYS A 7 8.07 6.70 -31.32
CA LYS A 7 6.63 6.31 -31.37
C LYS A 7 5.91 6.25 -30.02
N LYS A 8 6.49 6.80 -28.94
CA LYS A 8 5.70 7.25 -27.79
C LYS A 8 5.50 8.76 -27.88
N ASN A 9 4.77 9.14 -28.92
CA ASN A 9 4.31 10.50 -29.14
C ASN A 9 3.28 10.84 -28.05
N THR A 10 3.63 11.88 -27.30
CA THR A 10 2.74 12.98 -26.92
C THR A 10 1.53 12.64 -26.07
N LEU A 11 1.74 12.69 -24.76
CA LEU A 11 1.15 13.77 -23.95
C LEU A 11 2.30 14.29 -23.08
N ASN A 12 2.77 15.51 -23.35
CA ASN A 12 3.53 16.27 -22.36
C ASN A 12 2.47 16.95 -21.49
N PRO A 13 2.09 16.40 -20.32
CA PRO A 13 1.29 17.16 -19.41
C PRO A 13 2.16 18.30 -18.83
N PRO A 14 1.56 19.44 -18.46
CA PRO A 14 2.32 20.60 -18.01
C PRO A 14 3.20 20.24 -16.82
N LYS A 15 4.47 20.68 -16.89
CA LYS A 15 5.58 20.44 -15.93
C LYS A 15 5.30 20.78 -14.45
N ASN A 16 4.09 21.23 -14.11
CA ASN A 16 3.69 21.65 -12.77
C ASN A 16 2.51 20.85 -12.18
N LEU A 17 2.08 19.73 -12.79
CA LEU A 17 0.98 18.90 -12.27
C LEU A 17 1.43 17.65 -11.47
N TYR A 18 2.73 17.31 -11.45
CA TYR A 18 3.25 16.02 -10.95
C TYR A 18 4.23 16.14 -9.79
N LEU A 19 3.97 17.00 -8.81
CA LEU A 19 4.69 16.95 -7.53
C LEU A 19 4.05 15.92 -6.57
N ASN A 20 3.59 14.78 -7.10
CA ASN A 20 2.82 13.78 -6.36
C ASN A 20 3.39 12.36 -6.52
N GLU A 21 4.58 12.21 -7.12
CA GLU A 21 5.20 10.91 -7.34
C GLU A 21 6.26 10.61 -6.27
N LEU A 22 6.23 9.38 -5.75
CA LEU A 22 7.19 8.85 -4.79
C LEU A 22 7.93 7.67 -5.40
N THR A 23 9.21 7.88 -5.72
CA THR A 23 10.06 6.84 -6.28
C THR A 23 11.05 6.34 -5.22
N GLY A 24 10.98 5.04 -4.90
CA GLY A 24 11.95 4.37 -4.03
C GLY A 24 13.13 3.79 -4.80
N SER A 25 14.25 3.56 -4.13
CA SER A 25 15.43 2.90 -4.71
C SER A 25 15.34 1.37 -4.58
N PHE A 26 14.27 0.78 -5.09
CA PHE A 26 14.06 -0.66 -5.14
C PHE A 26 13.31 -1.02 -6.44
N THR A 27 13.49 -2.26 -6.91
CA THR A 27 12.80 -2.74 -8.11
C THR A 27 11.29 -2.74 -7.86
N ASP A 28 10.53 -2.14 -8.77
CA ASP A 28 9.09 -2.25 -8.76
C ASP A 28 8.71 -3.71 -9.14
N ASP A 29 8.39 -4.50 -8.12
CA ASP A 29 7.97 -5.89 -8.26
C ASP A 29 6.83 -6.20 -7.26
N TYR A 30 5.91 -7.09 -7.63
CA TYR A 30 4.81 -7.53 -6.77
C TYR A 30 5.31 -8.15 -5.46
N HIS A 31 6.41 -8.90 -5.50
CA HIS A 31 7.02 -9.48 -4.31
C HIS A 31 7.61 -8.42 -3.37
N LEU A 32 7.82 -7.19 -3.85
CA LEU A 32 8.34 -6.06 -3.09
C LEU A 32 7.24 -5.05 -2.71
N VAL A 33 5.96 -5.42 -2.84
CA VAL A 33 4.84 -4.56 -2.43
C VAL A 33 4.91 -4.21 -0.94
N THR A 34 5.37 -5.13 -0.07
CA THR A 34 5.65 -4.81 1.34
C THR A 34 6.63 -3.65 1.48
N TYR A 35 7.70 -3.60 0.68
CA TYR A 35 8.64 -2.47 0.68
C TYR A 35 8.00 -1.18 0.18
N LYS A 36 7.14 -1.23 -0.85
CA LYS A 36 6.38 -0.06 -1.31
C LYS A 36 5.53 0.53 -0.18
N ILE A 37 4.78 -0.33 0.51
CA ILE A 37 3.91 0.08 1.62
C ILE A 37 4.72 0.76 2.71
N LEU A 38 5.79 0.11 3.18
CA LEU A 38 6.61 0.65 4.27
C LEU A 38 7.32 1.95 3.88
N SER A 39 7.80 2.03 2.63
CA SER A 39 8.40 3.25 2.10
C SER A 39 7.39 4.39 2.07
N SER A 40 6.15 4.13 1.61
CA SER A 40 5.07 5.12 1.61
C SER A 40 4.71 5.57 3.03
N MET A 41 4.65 4.62 3.98
CA MET A 41 4.33 4.91 5.37
C MET A 41 5.41 5.76 6.04
N TYR A 42 6.68 5.40 5.85
CA TYR A 42 7.82 6.16 6.35
C TYR A 42 7.85 7.57 5.76
N TRP A 43 7.56 7.72 4.47
CA TRP A 43 7.50 9.03 3.84
C TRP A 43 6.38 9.90 4.42
N VAL A 44 5.16 9.37 4.56
CA VAL A 44 4.04 10.12 5.16
C VAL A 44 4.38 10.57 6.58
N LYS A 45 4.93 9.67 7.39
CA LYS A 45 5.35 10.01 8.77
C LYS A 45 6.39 11.14 8.79
N THR A 46 7.37 11.10 7.90
CA THR A 46 8.51 12.04 7.93
C THR A 46 8.21 13.37 7.23
N ARG A 47 7.30 13.39 6.25
CA ARG A 47 7.01 14.57 5.41
C ARG A 47 5.62 15.16 5.62
N CYS A 48 4.67 14.39 6.16
CA CYS A 48 3.29 14.79 6.38
C CYS A 48 2.83 14.49 7.84
N PRO A 49 3.56 14.92 8.89
CA PRO A 49 3.24 14.53 10.26
C PRO A 49 1.89 15.08 10.79
N SER A 50 1.26 16.03 10.09
CA SER A 50 0.01 16.66 10.50
C SER A 50 -1.25 16.04 9.88
N VAL A 51 -1.13 15.03 9.00
CA VAL A 51 -2.33 14.41 8.41
C VAL A 51 -2.99 13.47 9.42
N PRO A 52 -4.29 13.64 9.72
CA PRO A 52 -4.96 12.79 10.71
C PRO A 52 -5.23 11.38 10.17
N TRP A 53 -5.45 11.27 8.86
CA TRP A 53 -5.90 10.05 8.21
C TRP A 53 -5.00 9.72 7.03
N VAL A 54 -4.71 8.43 6.87
CA VAL A 54 -4.00 7.88 5.72
C VAL A 54 -4.90 6.90 5.02
N ILE A 55 -4.97 7.04 3.70
CA ILE A 55 -5.72 6.15 2.83
C ILE A 55 -4.71 5.51 1.89
N ARG A 56 -4.72 4.18 1.86
CA ARG A 56 -4.00 3.38 0.90
C ARG A 56 -5.01 2.73 -0.03
N ALA A 57 -4.80 2.91 -1.32
CA ALA A 57 -5.61 2.35 -2.37
C ALA A 57 -4.70 1.85 -3.49
N ASP A 58 -5.12 0.78 -4.17
CA ASP A 58 -4.55 0.43 -5.47
C ASP A 58 -4.98 1.47 -6.53
N ASP A 59 -4.24 1.57 -7.63
CA ASP A 59 -4.51 2.53 -8.71
C ASP A 59 -5.60 2.09 -9.69
N ASP A 60 -6.10 0.86 -9.54
CA ASP A 60 -7.16 0.25 -10.34
C ASP A 60 -8.54 0.28 -9.67
N ILE A 61 -8.69 1.01 -8.57
CA ILE A 61 -9.97 1.21 -7.89
C ILE A 61 -10.49 2.64 -7.92
N LEU A 62 -11.81 2.77 -7.83
CA LEU A 62 -12.50 4.04 -7.66
C LEU A 62 -12.83 4.25 -6.19
N VAL A 63 -12.37 5.38 -5.62
CA VAL A 63 -12.64 5.78 -4.24
C VAL A 63 -13.60 6.97 -4.23
N ASP A 64 -14.76 6.81 -3.58
CA ASP A 64 -15.64 7.94 -3.29
C ASP A 64 -15.07 8.77 -2.13
N VAL A 65 -14.29 9.80 -2.48
CA VAL A 65 -13.63 10.68 -1.51
C VAL A 65 -14.63 11.48 -0.66
N TYR A 66 -15.83 11.77 -1.16
CA TYR A 66 -16.84 12.54 -0.42
C TYR A 66 -17.52 11.68 0.63
N LEU A 67 -17.84 10.44 0.29
CA LEU A 67 -18.32 9.46 1.26
C LEU A 67 -17.24 9.18 2.30
N LEU A 68 -16.00 8.96 1.87
CA LEU A 68 -14.89 8.66 2.76
C LEU A 68 -14.65 9.81 3.76
N HIS A 69 -14.65 11.07 3.31
CA HIS A 69 -14.52 12.22 4.19
C HIS A 69 -15.61 12.26 5.29
N LYS A 70 -16.83 11.80 5.01
CA LYS A 70 -17.91 11.70 6.00
C LYS A 70 -17.73 10.52 6.97
N LEU A 71 -17.02 9.47 6.55
CA LEU A 71 -16.77 8.26 7.34
C LEU A 71 -15.56 8.39 8.27
N LEU A 72 -14.50 9.10 7.85
CA LEU A 72 -13.25 9.23 8.62
C LEU A 72 -13.46 9.63 10.09
N PRO A 73 -14.32 10.61 10.45
CA PRO A 73 -14.54 10.97 11.86
C PRO A 73 -15.17 9.87 12.72
N ARG A 74 -15.72 8.81 12.11
CA ARG A 74 -16.37 7.68 12.80
C ARG A 74 -15.42 6.51 13.03
N VAL A 75 -14.21 6.58 12.49
CA VAL A 75 -13.20 5.55 12.62
C VAL A 75 -12.52 5.64 13.98
N ALA A 76 -12.32 4.51 14.64
CA ALA A 76 -11.53 4.44 15.86
C ALA A 76 -10.07 4.87 15.61
N LEU A 77 -9.49 5.68 16.50
CA LEU A 77 -8.12 6.19 16.38
C LEU A 77 -7.05 5.08 16.39
N ASP A 78 -7.39 3.92 16.95
CA ASP A 78 -6.59 2.71 17.02
C ASP A 78 -7.08 1.60 16.07
N GLY A 79 -8.03 1.91 15.19
CA GLY A 79 -8.62 0.97 14.24
C GLY A 79 -8.08 1.09 12.81
N ILE A 80 -8.02 -0.06 12.13
CA ILE A 80 -7.85 -0.16 10.68
C ILE A 80 -9.20 -0.45 10.06
N ASN A 81 -9.54 0.25 8.99
CA ASN A 81 -10.72 -0.06 8.19
C ASN A 81 -10.26 -0.57 6.84
N CYS A 82 -10.78 -1.74 6.47
CA CYS A 82 -10.42 -2.48 5.28
C CYS A 82 -11.53 -3.50 4.99
N ASP A 83 -11.46 -4.15 3.84
CA ASP A 83 -12.26 -5.35 3.58
C ASP A 83 -11.73 -6.52 4.42
N LEU A 84 -12.52 -6.99 5.40
CA LEU A 84 -12.07 -8.02 6.34
C LEU A 84 -12.18 -9.42 5.72
N ARG A 85 -11.05 -10.07 5.50
CA ARG A 85 -10.92 -11.44 4.99
C ARG A 85 -10.52 -12.39 6.11
N LEU A 86 -11.51 -12.97 6.77
CA LEU A 86 -11.27 -13.99 7.81
C LEU A 86 -10.92 -15.34 7.18
N HIS A 87 -10.13 -16.15 7.90
CA HIS A 87 -9.78 -17.53 7.53
C HIS A 87 -9.04 -17.68 6.19
N GLN A 88 -8.21 -16.70 5.82
CA GLN A 88 -7.36 -16.84 4.64
C GLN A 88 -6.23 -17.84 4.89
N SER A 89 -6.06 -18.75 3.94
CA SER A 89 -4.95 -19.69 3.86
C SER A 89 -3.99 -19.28 2.73
N MET A 90 -2.72 -19.70 2.83
CA MET A 90 -1.75 -19.50 1.76
C MET A 90 -2.28 -20.07 0.43
N PRO A 91 -2.43 -19.25 -0.63
CA PRO A 91 -2.78 -19.77 -1.94
C PRO A 91 -1.63 -20.65 -2.45
N ARG A 92 -1.97 -21.88 -2.86
CA ARG A 92 -1.01 -22.82 -3.49
C ARG A 92 -1.10 -22.83 -5.02
N LEU A 93 -2.06 -22.10 -5.57
CA LEU A 93 -2.38 -22.00 -6.99
C LEU A 93 -2.80 -20.55 -7.29
N GLY A 94 -2.45 -20.03 -8.47
CA GLY A 94 -2.77 -18.66 -8.91
C GLY A 94 -1.55 -17.75 -9.01
N VAL A 95 -1.77 -16.44 -8.87
CA VAL A 95 -0.73 -15.40 -9.05
C VAL A 95 0.08 -15.19 -7.77
N LEU A 96 -0.55 -15.24 -6.60
CA LEU A 96 0.08 -15.06 -5.29
C LEU A 96 0.44 -16.43 -4.69
N ILE A 97 1.48 -17.08 -5.23
CA ILE A 97 1.96 -18.37 -4.73
C ILE A 97 3.22 -18.14 -3.90
N SER A 98 3.15 -18.48 -2.61
CA SER A 98 4.36 -18.61 -1.82
C SER A 98 4.88 -20.04 -1.87
N ARG A 99 6.09 -20.20 -2.41
CA ARG A 99 6.82 -21.48 -2.42
C ARG A 99 7.68 -21.68 -1.17
N GLN A 100 7.79 -20.66 -0.32
CA GLN A 100 8.61 -20.72 0.88
C GLN A 100 7.85 -21.46 1.99
N GLN A 101 8.49 -22.48 2.57
CA GLN A 101 7.89 -23.36 3.59
C GLN A 101 7.57 -22.73 4.97
N PRO A 102 8.12 -21.60 5.45
CA PRO A 102 7.89 -21.19 6.84
C PRO A 102 6.47 -20.68 7.11
N TYR A 103 5.63 -20.51 6.08
CA TYR A 103 4.31 -19.89 6.19
C TYR A 103 3.13 -20.88 6.17
N SER A 104 3.40 -22.18 6.31
CA SER A 104 2.41 -23.25 6.12
C SER A 104 1.30 -23.32 7.20
N SER A 105 1.48 -22.65 8.34
CA SER A 105 0.55 -22.68 9.49
C SER A 105 0.03 -21.29 9.91
N LEU A 106 0.40 -20.22 9.20
CA LEU A 106 -0.01 -18.86 9.55
C LEU A 106 -1.38 -18.55 8.95
N LEU A 107 -2.33 -18.13 9.80
CA LEU A 107 -3.50 -17.40 9.36
C LEU A 107 -3.03 -16.02 8.86
N PHE A 108 -3.42 -15.67 7.64
CA PHE A 108 -2.99 -14.42 7.02
C PHE A 108 -3.77 -13.23 7.56
N GLN A 109 -3.17 -12.04 7.38
CA GLN A 109 -3.73 -10.76 7.82
C GLN A 109 -5.18 -10.64 7.36
N PRO A 110 -6.08 -10.20 8.26
CA PRO A 110 -7.50 -10.21 7.95
C PRO A 110 -7.91 -9.01 7.09
N CYS A 111 -7.01 -8.16 6.58
CA CYS A 111 -7.35 -7.04 5.71
C CYS A 111 -7.00 -7.33 4.25
N GLY A 112 -7.94 -7.09 3.34
CA GLY A 112 -7.70 -7.12 1.90
C GLY A 112 -6.68 -6.05 1.45
N ALA A 113 -5.99 -6.32 0.34
CA ALA A 113 -4.89 -5.48 -0.15
C ALA A 113 -5.32 -4.18 -0.83
N THR A 114 -6.58 -4.10 -1.27
CA THR A 114 -7.05 -3.12 -2.27
C THR A 114 -7.34 -1.73 -1.73
N LEU A 115 -7.98 -1.63 -0.56
CA LEU A 115 -8.29 -0.35 0.09
C LEU A 115 -8.20 -0.52 1.61
N ALA A 116 -7.41 0.34 2.24
CA ALA A 116 -7.36 0.47 3.68
C ALA A 116 -7.22 1.93 4.09
N TYR A 117 -7.85 2.30 5.19
CA TYR A 117 -7.69 3.62 5.78
C TYR A 117 -7.62 3.53 7.31
N TYR A 118 -6.77 4.38 7.88
CA TYR A 118 -6.43 4.33 9.30
C TYR A 118 -5.92 5.69 9.78
N HIS A 119 -5.95 5.87 11.09
CA HIS A 119 -5.44 7.09 11.72
C HIS A 119 -3.91 7.07 11.76
N TRP A 120 -3.27 8.24 11.62
CA TRP A 120 -1.80 8.35 11.55
C TRP A 120 -1.07 7.79 12.78
N LEU A 121 -1.71 7.83 13.96
CA LEU A 121 -1.18 7.27 15.21
C LEU A 121 -0.82 5.77 15.11
N LEU A 122 -1.46 5.03 14.20
CA LEU A 122 -1.16 3.62 13.98
C LEU A 122 0.16 3.41 13.23
N MET A 123 0.60 4.38 12.42
CA MET A 123 1.82 4.25 11.61
C MET A 123 3.07 4.11 12.47
N ASP A 124 3.14 4.84 13.58
CA ASP A 124 4.27 4.75 14.52
C ASP A 124 4.40 3.35 15.11
N ARG A 125 3.27 2.78 15.50
CA ARG A 125 3.21 1.44 16.08
C ARG A 125 3.60 0.39 15.04
N TRP A 126 3.13 0.51 13.81
CA TRP A 126 3.41 -0.48 12.76
C TRP A 126 4.84 -0.40 12.24
N LEU A 127 5.37 0.79 11.99
CA LEU A 127 6.76 0.95 11.58
C LEU A 127 7.72 0.37 12.64
N TRP A 128 7.36 0.46 13.91
CA TRP A 128 8.12 -0.20 14.98
C TRP A 128 7.94 -1.74 14.96
N LEU A 129 6.72 -2.25 14.81
CA LEU A 129 6.46 -3.70 14.76
C LEU A 129 7.14 -4.39 13.58
N VAL A 130 7.23 -3.71 12.44
CA VAL A 130 7.89 -4.24 11.24
C VAL A 130 9.39 -4.45 11.47
N CYS A 131 10.03 -3.72 12.38
CA CYS A 131 11.42 -3.98 12.75
C CYS A 131 11.60 -5.30 13.52
N LEU A 132 10.52 -5.89 14.04
CA LEU A 132 10.55 -7.11 14.86
C LEU A 132 10.17 -8.37 14.07
N ASP A 133 9.60 -8.24 12.88
CA ASP A 133 9.10 -9.36 12.08
C ASP A 133 9.84 -9.41 10.73
N PRO A 134 10.43 -10.56 10.33
CA PRO A 134 10.96 -10.71 8.99
C PRO A 134 9.85 -10.49 7.93
N TYR A 135 10.19 -9.74 6.88
CA TYR A 135 9.25 -9.35 5.82
C TYR A 135 8.47 -10.54 5.26
N LEU A 136 7.15 -10.39 5.23
CA LEU A 136 6.26 -11.33 4.57
C LEU A 136 6.27 -11.05 3.06
N TRP A 137 6.69 -12.05 2.30
CA TRP A 137 6.55 -12.11 0.85
C TRP A 137 5.13 -12.60 0.53
N LEU A 138 4.28 -11.69 0.07
CA LEU A 138 2.93 -12.00 -0.43
C LEU A 138 2.93 -11.99 -1.96
#